data_AF-A0A1B7VHY9-F1
#
_entry.id   AF-A0A1B7VHY9-F1
#
_cell.length_a   1.000
_cell.length_b   1.000
_cell.length_c   1.000
_cell.angle_alpha   90.00
_cell.angle_beta   90.00
_cell.angle_gamma   90.00
#
_symmetry.space_group_name_H-M   'P 1'
#
loop_
_entity.id
_entity.type
_entity.pdbx_description
1 polymer ?
#
loop_
_entity_poly.entity_id
_entity_poly.type
_entity_poly.pdbx_seq_one_letter_code
_entity_poly.pdbx_strand_id
1 'polypeptide(L)'
;MPNSMSEKGKFIDFYLPYSQDGNHISAKSQAQKILQEADTLLKTCSFGVAIIYSANYGQTKTIRKTYAEGGYKTGTSGANQANVMTEMENLLDTPNYQHLQSKIRIAPITTMTYSDYDGKDHITVVKDDLAQIQQMLKNGWDILGWQNQTTIKSQNKYAVGGGVAKLSDDISNEIQSTLLTLASQYK
;
A
#
# COMPACT_ATOMS: atom_id res chain seq x y z
N MET A 1 -6.75 31.79 -18.21
CA MET A 1 -7.19 30.52 -17.64
C MET A 1 -6.31 30.23 -16.44
N PRO A 2 -6.84 30.07 -15.21
CA PRO A 2 -5.99 29.69 -14.09
C PRO A 2 -5.52 28.25 -14.31
N ASN A 3 -4.20 28.07 -14.38
CA ASN A 3 -3.54 26.77 -14.23
C ASN A 3 -3.97 26.18 -12.89
N SER A 4 -4.90 25.22 -12.86
CA SER A 4 -5.03 24.36 -11.69
C SER A 4 -3.80 23.47 -11.69
N MET A 5 -2.77 23.85 -10.93
CA MET A 5 -1.77 22.87 -10.50
C MET A 5 -2.58 21.76 -9.82
N SER A 6 -2.66 20.57 -10.42
CA SER A 6 -3.26 19.43 -9.73
C SER A 6 -2.51 19.28 -8.42
N GLU A 7 -3.21 19.40 -7.29
CA GLU A 7 -2.55 19.22 -6.00
C GLU A 7 -1.92 17.83 -5.97
N LYS A 8 -0.63 17.79 -5.63
CA LYS A 8 0.06 16.51 -5.42
C LYS A 8 -0.62 15.81 -4.24
N GLY A 9 -0.65 14.48 -4.29
CA GLY A 9 -1.15 13.68 -3.19
C GLY A 9 -0.19 13.72 -2.00
N LYS A 10 -0.65 13.18 -0.87
CA LYS A 10 0.07 13.15 0.41
C LYS A 10 0.49 11.75 0.74
N PHE A 11 1.68 11.61 1.31
CA PHE A 11 2.11 10.37 1.94
C PHE A 11 1.84 10.47 3.44
N ILE A 12 0.95 9.62 3.93
CA ILE A 12 0.37 9.70 5.27
C ILE A 12 0.88 8.52 6.09
N ASP A 13 1.54 8.82 7.20
CA ASP A 13 1.91 7.80 8.19
C ASP A 13 0.64 7.20 8.81
N PHE A 14 0.36 5.94 8.48
CA PHE A 14 -0.90 5.29 8.80
C PHE A 14 -0.70 4.15 9.81
N TYR A 15 -1.02 4.41 11.07
CA TYR A 15 -0.91 3.40 12.13
C TYR A 15 -2.06 2.39 12.06
N LEU A 16 -1.73 1.17 11.65
CA LEU A 16 -2.63 0.03 11.49
C LEU A 16 -2.03 -1.20 12.21
N PRO A 17 -2.25 -1.33 13.53
CA PRO A 17 -1.72 -2.44 14.31
C PRO A 17 -2.47 -3.74 14.07
N TYR A 18 -1.77 -4.87 14.26
CA TYR A 18 -2.37 -6.22 14.23
C TYR A 18 -2.66 -6.78 15.62
N SER A 19 -2.23 -6.09 16.68
CA SER A 19 -2.58 -6.41 18.06
C SER A 19 -2.61 -5.14 18.92
N GLN A 20 -3.50 -5.10 19.90
CA GLN A 20 -3.59 -4.03 20.89
C GLN A 20 -3.92 -4.62 22.26
N ASP A 21 -3.19 -4.20 23.29
CA ASP A 21 -3.38 -4.68 24.68
C ASP A 21 -3.37 -6.22 24.81
N GLY A 22 -2.53 -6.88 24.02
CA GLY A 22 -2.42 -8.35 23.97
C GLY A 22 -3.48 -9.05 23.12
N ASN A 23 -4.49 -8.33 22.62
CA ASN A 23 -5.54 -8.88 21.78
C ASN A 23 -5.22 -8.73 20.30
N HIS A 24 -5.48 -9.79 19.52
CA HIS A 24 -5.35 -9.75 18.07
C HIS A 24 -6.45 -8.89 17.43
N ILE A 25 -6.07 -8.01 16.50
CA ILE A 25 -7.01 -7.21 15.72
C ILE A 25 -7.31 -7.95 14.42
N SER A 26 -8.59 -8.26 14.19
CA SER A 26 -9.01 -9.00 12.99
C SER A 26 -8.63 -8.28 11.69
N ALA A 27 -8.41 -9.06 10.63
CA ALA A 27 -8.12 -8.51 9.31
C ALA A 27 -9.26 -7.60 8.80
N LYS A 28 -10.51 -7.99 9.08
CA LYS A 28 -11.69 -7.20 8.75
C LYS A 28 -11.69 -5.84 9.45
N SER A 29 -11.35 -5.80 10.74
CA SER A 29 -11.25 -4.54 11.50
C SER A 29 -10.14 -3.64 10.96
N GLN A 30 -9.01 -4.21 10.57
CA GLN A 30 -7.92 -3.47 9.93
C GLN A 30 -8.37 -2.91 8.56
N ALA A 31 -9.04 -3.72 7.74
CA ALA A 31 -9.58 -3.31 6.44
C ALA A 31 -10.62 -2.18 6.56
N GLN A 32 -11.52 -2.26 7.56
CA GLN A 32 -12.47 -1.19 7.86
C GLN A 32 -11.76 0.13 8.17
N LYS A 33 -10.67 0.09 8.95
CA LYS A 33 -9.89 1.29 9.27
C LYS A 33 -9.26 1.93 8.02
N ILE A 34 -8.75 1.10 7.09
CA ILE A 34 -8.24 1.59 5.80
C ILE A 34 -9.35 2.31 5.02
N LEU A 35 -10.54 1.70 4.91
CA LEU A 35 -11.65 2.26 4.15
C LEU A 35 -12.22 3.55 4.79
N GLN A 36 -12.26 3.62 6.12
CA GLN A 36 -12.68 4.82 6.85
C GLN A 36 -11.73 6.00 6.63
N GLU A 37 -10.42 5.73 6.66
CA GLU A 37 -9.41 6.76 6.37
C GLU A 37 -9.54 7.22 4.92
N ALA A 38 -9.68 6.27 3.98
CA ALA A 38 -9.85 6.61 2.57
C ALA A 38 -11.10 7.46 2.31
N ASP A 39 -12.23 7.14 2.93
CA ASP A 39 -13.46 7.93 2.82
C ASP A 39 -13.28 9.36 3.36
N THR A 40 -12.51 9.52 4.44
CA THR A 40 -12.19 10.84 5.01
C THR A 40 -11.34 11.67 4.04
N LEU A 41 -10.29 11.08 3.48
CA LEU A 41 -9.40 11.76 2.54
C LEU A 41 -10.11 12.16 1.23
N LEU A 42 -10.93 11.25 0.68
CA LEU A 42 -11.67 11.52 -0.55
C LEU A 42 -12.70 12.66 -0.41
N LYS A 43 -13.17 12.96 0.81
CA LYS A 43 -14.01 14.15 1.07
C LYS A 43 -13.22 15.46 1.01
N THR A 44 -11.88 15.41 1.17
CA THR A 44 -10.97 16.56 1.12
C THR A 44 -10.35 16.81 -0.25
N CYS A 45 -10.96 16.28 -1.33
CA CYS A 45 -10.56 16.42 -2.73
C CYS A 45 -9.36 15.58 -3.20
N SER A 46 -8.97 14.52 -2.49
CA SER A 46 -7.97 13.56 -2.99
C SER A 46 -8.45 12.89 -4.28
N PHE A 47 -7.57 12.71 -5.27
CA PHE A 47 -7.92 12.03 -6.52
C PHE A 47 -8.27 10.55 -6.28
N GLY A 48 -7.55 9.93 -5.35
CA GLY A 48 -7.67 8.55 -4.94
C GLY A 48 -6.82 8.29 -3.71
N VAL A 49 -6.99 7.13 -3.07
CA VAL A 49 -6.21 6.72 -1.91
C VAL A 49 -5.59 5.35 -2.18
N ALA A 50 -4.37 5.10 -1.75
CA ALA A 50 -3.78 3.77 -1.82
C ALA A 50 -3.04 3.38 -0.54
N ILE A 51 -3.08 2.10 -0.18
CA ILE A 51 -2.37 1.55 0.99
C ILE A 51 -1.15 0.76 0.52
N ILE A 52 0.02 1.03 1.09
CA ILE A 52 1.21 0.22 0.79
C ILE A 52 1.03 -1.21 1.32
N TYR A 53 1.51 -2.18 0.55
CA TYR A 53 1.32 -3.60 0.83
C TYR A 53 2.60 -4.39 0.54
N SER A 54 3.05 -5.21 1.50
CA SER A 54 4.16 -6.14 1.32
C SER A 54 3.67 -7.34 0.50
N ALA A 55 3.99 -7.36 -0.79
CA ALA A 55 3.49 -8.31 -1.76
C ALA A 55 4.57 -9.30 -2.20
N ASN A 56 4.14 -10.46 -2.68
CA ASN A 56 4.99 -11.32 -3.50
C ASN A 56 4.93 -10.88 -4.97
N TYR A 57 5.90 -11.28 -5.81
CA TYR A 57 5.99 -10.76 -7.18
C TYR A 57 4.77 -11.12 -8.03
N GLY A 58 4.20 -12.33 -7.84
CA GLY A 58 2.98 -12.74 -8.52
C GLY A 58 1.79 -11.83 -8.16
N GLN A 59 1.63 -11.49 -6.88
CA GLN A 59 0.60 -10.55 -6.42
C GLN A 59 0.83 -9.15 -7.00
N THR A 60 2.07 -8.65 -6.99
CA THR A 60 2.41 -7.35 -7.61
C THR A 60 1.98 -7.32 -9.08
N LYS A 61 2.26 -8.38 -9.85
CA LYS A 61 1.85 -8.48 -11.26
C LYS A 61 0.34 -8.48 -11.42
N THR A 62 -0.36 -9.30 -10.63
CA THR A 62 -1.82 -9.38 -10.68
C THR A 62 -2.47 -8.04 -10.34
N ILE A 63 -2.04 -7.38 -9.26
CA ILE A 63 -2.55 -6.08 -8.83
C ILE A 63 -2.36 -5.04 -9.95
N ARG A 64 -1.16 -4.95 -10.52
CA ARG A 64 -0.85 -4.01 -11.61
C ARG A 64 -1.71 -4.28 -12.85
N LYS A 65 -1.85 -5.55 -13.24
CA LYS A 65 -2.67 -5.96 -14.38
C LYS A 65 -4.13 -5.57 -14.19
N THR A 66 -4.72 -5.87 -13.03
CA THR A 66 -6.10 -5.50 -12.69
C THR A 66 -6.34 -4.00 -12.88
N TYR A 67 -5.47 -3.15 -12.36
CA TYR A 67 -5.65 -1.70 -12.48
C TYR A 67 -5.42 -1.18 -13.90
N ALA A 68 -4.50 -1.78 -14.66
CA ALA A 68 -4.30 -1.44 -16.07
C ALA A 68 -5.52 -1.79 -16.93
N GLU A 69 -6.24 -2.86 -16.57
CA GLU A 69 -7.49 -3.29 -17.23
C GLU A 69 -8.73 -2.53 -16.73
N GLY A 70 -8.56 -1.55 -15.84
CA GLY A 70 -9.65 -0.75 -15.28
C GLY A 70 -10.45 -1.43 -14.16
N GLY A 71 -10.02 -2.61 -13.71
CA GLY A 71 -10.62 -3.29 -12.56
C GLY A 71 -10.19 -2.66 -11.22
N TYR A 72 -10.92 -2.96 -10.15
CA TYR A 72 -10.53 -2.58 -8.77
C TYR A 72 -10.20 -3.79 -7.89
N LYS A 73 -10.78 -4.96 -8.18
CA LYS A 73 -10.64 -6.18 -7.38
C LYS A 73 -9.49 -7.04 -7.90
N THR A 74 -8.43 -7.12 -7.13
CA THR A 74 -7.17 -7.77 -7.50
C THR A 74 -7.17 -9.26 -7.18
N GLY A 75 -8.06 -9.72 -6.30
CA GLY A 75 -8.09 -11.11 -5.86
C GLY A 75 -6.89 -11.45 -4.96
N THR A 76 -6.32 -10.45 -4.29
CA THR A 76 -5.24 -10.66 -3.33
C THR A 76 -5.75 -11.60 -2.24
N SER A 77 -4.98 -12.64 -1.94
CA SER A 77 -5.30 -13.63 -0.92
C SER A 77 -4.03 -14.11 -0.21
N GLY A 78 -4.19 -14.64 1.00
CA GLY A 78 -3.10 -15.14 1.83
C GLY A 78 -3.29 -14.80 3.31
N ALA A 79 -2.21 -14.88 4.09
CA ALA A 79 -2.20 -14.57 5.52
C ALA A 79 -1.76 -13.14 5.82
N ASN A 80 -1.90 -12.72 7.08
CA ASN A 80 -1.42 -11.42 7.59
C ASN A 80 -1.94 -10.24 6.76
N GLN A 81 -1.06 -9.41 6.18
CA GLN A 81 -1.46 -8.27 5.35
C GLN A 81 -2.30 -8.68 4.14
N ALA A 82 -2.01 -9.83 3.51
CA ALA A 82 -2.79 -10.30 2.38
C ALA A 82 -4.26 -10.56 2.78
N ASN A 83 -4.48 -11.08 3.99
CA ASN A 83 -5.83 -11.28 4.53
C ASN A 83 -6.57 -9.93 4.75
N VAL A 84 -5.84 -8.88 5.16
CA VAL A 84 -6.41 -7.53 5.27
C VAL A 84 -6.83 -6.99 3.90
N MET A 85 -6.01 -7.22 2.86
CA MET A 85 -6.36 -6.81 1.50
C MET A 85 -7.58 -7.59 0.97
N THR A 86 -7.68 -8.90 1.24
CA THR A 86 -8.87 -9.70 0.92
C THR A 86 -10.13 -9.12 1.56
N GLU A 87 -10.07 -8.82 2.87
CA GLU A 87 -11.20 -8.25 3.60
C GLU A 87 -11.57 -6.86 3.10
N MET A 88 -10.57 -6.04 2.72
CA MET A 88 -10.81 -4.74 2.10
C MET A 88 -11.58 -4.88 0.78
N GLU A 89 -11.17 -5.80 -0.09
CA GLU A 89 -11.88 -6.07 -1.34
C GLU A 89 -13.29 -6.60 -1.13
N ASN A 90 -13.48 -7.49 -0.14
CA ASN A 90 -14.81 -7.99 0.21
C ASN A 90 -15.72 -6.87 0.75
N LEU A 91 -15.19 -5.96 1.55
CA LEU A 91 -15.93 -4.82 2.08
C LEU A 91 -16.31 -3.83 0.97
N LEU A 92 -15.46 -3.64 -0.04
CA LEU A 92 -15.77 -2.82 -1.22
C LEU A 92 -16.96 -3.33 -2.02
N ASP A 93 -17.30 -4.61 -1.93
CA ASP A 93 -18.50 -5.18 -2.57
C ASP A 93 -19.79 -4.95 -1.75
N THR A 94 -19.69 -4.37 -0.56
CA THR A 94 -20.85 -4.06 0.29
C THR A 94 -21.41 -2.66 0.01
N PRO A 95 -22.72 -2.43 0.21
CA PRO A 95 -23.34 -1.12 -0.03
C PRO A 95 -22.68 0.06 0.71
N ASN A 96 -22.08 -0.18 1.88
CA ASN A 96 -21.46 0.86 2.71
C ASN A 96 -20.14 1.41 2.14
N TYR A 97 -19.47 0.66 1.27
CA TYR A 97 -18.16 1.03 0.74
C TYR A 97 -18.09 0.97 -0.80
N GLN A 98 -19.18 0.63 -1.48
CA GLN A 98 -19.23 0.52 -2.94
C GLN A 98 -18.80 1.82 -3.64
N HIS A 99 -19.08 2.98 -3.05
CA HIS A 99 -18.67 4.29 -3.60
C HIS A 99 -17.15 4.53 -3.61
N LEU A 100 -16.39 3.71 -2.87
CA LEU A 100 -14.92 3.73 -2.83
C LEU A 100 -14.30 2.84 -3.91
N GLN A 101 -15.09 2.02 -4.62
CA GLN A 101 -14.58 1.19 -5.71
C GLN A 101 -13.85 2.05 -6.74
N SER A 102 -12.67 1.59 -7.16
CA SER A 102 -11.73 2.30 -8.06
C SER A 102 -11.11 3.60 -7.51
N LYS A 103 -11.57 4.11 -6.36
CA LYS A 103 -10.99 5.28 -5.66
C LYS A 103 -10.01 4.88 -4.56
N ILE A 104 -10.07 3.64 -4.10
CA ILE A 104 -9.06 3.04 -3.24
C ILE A 104 -8.28 1.94 -3.98
N ARG A 105 -6.96 1.89 -3.79
CA ARG A 105 -6.06 0.91 -4.42
C ARG A 105 -5.07 0.31 -3.42
N ILE A 106 -4.49 -0.82 -3.82
CA ILE A 106 -3.34 -1.44 -3.18
C ILE A 106 -2.09 -0.93 -3.91
N ALA A 107 -1.10 -0.46 -3.16
CA ALA A 107 0.21 -0.10 -3.68
C ALA A 107 1.22 -1.19 -3.30
N PRO A 108 1.40 -2.23 -4.14
CA PRO A 108 2.26 -3.36 -3.80
C PRO A 108 3.74 -2.98 -3.83
N ILE A 109 4.51 -3.55 -2.91
CA ILE A 109 5.97 -3.54 -2.91
C ILE A 109 6.42 -5.00 -2.84
N THR A 110 7.24 -5.42 -3.80
CA THR A 110 7.66 -6.81 -3.96
C THR A 110 8.75 -7.16 -2.95
N THR A 111 8.39 -7.91 -1.90
CA THR A 111 9.27 -8.19 -0.77
C THR A 111 9.73 -9.64 -0.64
N MET A 112 9.30 -10.54 -1.53
CA MET A 112 9.74 -11.93 -1.51
C MET A 112 10.79 -12.20 -2.58
N THR A 113 11.80 -13.01 -2.24
CA THR A 113 12.82 -13.49 -3.18
C THR A 113 12.23 -14.57 -4.10
N TYR A 114 12.40 -14.41 -5.41
CA TYR A 114 12.01 -15.37 -6.43
C TYR A 114 13.23 -15.81 -7.25
N SER A 115 13.15 -16.99 -7.87
CA SER A 115 14.18 -17.49 -8.78
C SER A 115 14.26 -16.70 -10.08
N ASP A 116 13.16 -16.05 -10.46
CA ASP A 116 13.07 -15.20 -11.64
C ASP A 116 12.03 -14.08 -11.41
N TYR A 117 12.33 -12.90 -11.93
CA TYR A 117 11.43 -11.75 -11.97
C TYR A 117 11.17 -11.32 -13.42
N ASP A 118 10.84 -12.30 -14.27
CA ASP A 118 10.69 -12.12 -15.72
C ASP A 118 11.92 -11.48 -16.36
N GLY A 119 13.12 -11.94 -15.97
CA GLY A 119 14.41 -11.45 -16.46
C GLY A 119 14.94 -10.18 -15.78
N LYS A 120 14.27 -9.66 -14.76
CA LYS A 120 14.77 -8.57 -13.90
C LYS A 120 15.43 -9.10 -12.63
N ASP A 121 16.26 -8.28 -11.99
CA ASP A 121 16.69 -8.52 -10.62
C ASP A 121 15.67 -7.97 -9.60
N HIS A 122 15.75 -8.44 -8.36
CA HIS A 122 14.79 -8.07 -7.31
C HIS A 122 14.85 -6.55 -7.01
N ILE A 123 16.05 -5.96 -6.99
CA ILE A 123 16.21 -4.53 -6.69
C ILE A 123 15.58 -3.64 -7.75
N THR A 124 15.65 -4.02 -9.04
CA THR A 124 14.99 -3.30 -10.13
C THR A 124 13.48 -3.37 -9.99
N VAL A 125 12.91 -4.53 -9.64
CA VAL A 125 11.47 -4.67 -9.39
C VAL A 125 11.02 -3.79 -8.23
N VAL A 126 11.78 -3.76 -7.14
CA VAL A 126 11.49 -2.92 -5.98
C VAL A 126 11.53 -1.44 -6.34
N LYS A 127 12.53 -1.01 -7.12
CA LYS A 127 12.60 0.37 -7.63
C LYS A 127 11.42 0.72 -8.53
N ASP A 128 10.98 -0.22 -9.39
CA ASP A 128 9.77 -0.05 -10.20
C ASP A 128 8.52 0.11 -9.31
N ASP A 129 8.38 -0.68 -8.24
CA ASP A 129 7.28 -0.56 -7.27
C ASP A 129 7.26 0.82 -6.60
N LEU A 130 8.41 1.27 -6.12
CA LEU A 130 8.54 2.58 -5.44
C LEU A 130 8.32 3.74 -6.41
N ALA A 131 8.79 3.64 -7.65
CA ALA A 131 8.56 4.63 -8.69
C ALA A 131 7.07 4.78 -9.02
N GLN A 132 6.30 3.69 -9.00
CA GLN A 132 4.85 3.75 -9.18
C GLN A 132 4.16 4.46 -8.02
N ILE A 133 4.56 4.20 -6.77
CA ILE A 133 4.05 4.95 -5.59
C ILE A 133 4.33 6.44 -5.75
N GLN A 134 5.55 6.81 -6.15
CA GLN A 134 5.89 8.20 -6.41
C GLN A 134 5.03 8.80 -7.54
N GLN A 135 4.74 8.05 -8.60
CA GLN A 135 3.89 8.52 -9.69
C GLN A 135 2.43 8.71 -9.24
N MET A 136 1.91 7.84 -8.37
CA MET A 136 0.59 8.00 -7.78
C MET A 136 0.51 9.31 -6.99
N LEU A 137 1.50 9.59 -6.13
CA LEU A 137 1.60 10.87 -5.40
C LEU A 137 1.64 12.07 -6.34
N LYS A 138 2.45 12.03 -7.41
CA LYS A 138 2.50 13.10 -8.43
C LYS A 138 1.15 13.33 -9.11
N ASN A 139 0.34 12.29 -9.23
CA ASN A 139 -0.98 12.33 -9.86
C ASN A 139 -2.12 12.66 -8.88
N GLY A 140 -1.81 13.05 -7.64
CA GLY A 140 -2.84 13.47 -6.67
C GLY A 140 -3.41 12.34 -5.80
N TRP A 141 -2.83 11.14 -5.84
CA TRP A 141 -3.25 10.04 -4.95
C TRP A 141 -2.61 10.19 -3.57
N ASP A 142 -3.41 10.07 -2.53
CA ASP A 142 -2.88 9.93 -1.17
C ASP A 142 -2.42 8.50 -0.93
N ILE A 143 -1.27 8.35 -0.29
CA ILE A 143 -0.65 7.06 0.02
C ILE A 143 -0.63 6.87 1.54
N LEU A 144 -1.34 5.86 2.00
CA LEU A 144 -1.29 5.38 3.37
C LEU A 144 -0.03 4.51 3.54
N GLY A 145 0.94 5.02 4.28
CA GLY A 145 2.12 4.28 4.69
C GLY A 145 1.83 3.43 5.91
N TRP A 146 1.56 2.14 5.73
CA TRP A 146 1.25 1.20 6.82
C TRP A 146 2.37 1.15 7.86
N GLN A 147 2.05 1.51 9.10
CA GLN A 147 2.88 1.32 10.29
C GLN A 147 2.13 0.42 11.28
N ASN A 148 2.83 -0.39 12.06
CA ASN A 148 2.21 -1.18 13.11
C ASN A 148 2.99 -1.03 14.43
N GLN A 149 2.54 -1.72 15.47
CA GLN A 149 3.09 -1.61 16.83
C GLN A 149 4.57 -2.02 16.93
N THR A 150 5.11 -2.79 15.98
CA THR A 150 6.53 -3.15 15.95
C THR A 150 7.36 -2.20 15.10
N THR A 151 6.78 -1.60 14.05
CA THR A 151 7.53 -0.75 13.11
C THR A 151 7.59 0.71 13.54
N ILE A 152 6.57 1.23 14.24
CA ILE A 152 6.43 2.66 14.54
C ILE A 152 7.59 3.25 15.37
N LYS A 153 8.26 2.41 16.18
CA LYS A 153 9.43 2.80 17.00
C LYS A 153 10.77 2.36 16.40
N SER A 154 10.76 1.78 15.21
CA SER A 154 11.95 1.24 14.56
C SER A 154 12.47 2.17 13.48
N GLN A 155 13.71 1.96 13.04
CA GLN A 155 14.28 2.64 11.86
C GLN A 155 13.51 2.26 10.58
N ASN A 156 12.95 1.05 10.53
CA ASN A 156 12.10 0.56 9.44
C ASN A 156 10.64 0.90 9.75
N LYS A 157 10.31 2.20 9.65
CA LYS A 157 9.04 2.76 10.10
C LYS A 157 7.81 2.09 9.46
N TYR A 158 7.94 1.63 8.21
CA TYR A 158 6.84 1.06 7.44
C TYR A 158 6.84 -0.46 7.46
N ALA A 159 5.65 -1.06 7.59
CA ALA A 159 5.39 -2.48 7.64
C ALA A 159 5.52 -3.15 6.26
N VAL A 160 6.73 -3.11 5.70
CA VAL A 160 7.10 -3.67 4.40
C VAL A 160 8.36 -4.51 4.60
N GLY A 161 8.33 -5.78 4.17
CA GLY A 161 9.48 -6.67 4.28
C GLY A 161 9.60 -7.43 5.61
N GLY A 162 8.55 -7.42 6.44
CA GLY A 162 8.47 -8.24 7.66
C GLY A 162 7.74 -9.57 7.41
N GLY A 163 8.34 -10.70 7.79
CA GLY A 163 7.71 -12.02 7.65
C GLY A 163 8.68 -13.20 7.43
N VAL A 164 8.21 -14.21 6.67
CA VAL A 164 8.84 -15.54 6.47
C VAL A 164 10.06 -15.51 5.53
N ALA A 165 10.20 -14.49 4.68
CA ALA A 165 11.36 -14.30 3.81
C ALA A 165 12.15 -13.07 4.29
N LYS A 166 13.41 -13.28 4.67
CA LYS A 166 14.31 -12.19 5.04
C LYS A 166 14.78 -11.50 3.76
N LEU A 167 14.34 -10.26 3.55
CA LEU A 167 14.92 -9.39 2.53
C LEU A 167 16.41 -9.19 2.79
N SER A 168 17.21 -9.02 1.73
CA SER A 168 18.56 -8.51 1.89
C SER A 168 18.53 -7.10 2.48
N ASP A 169 19.58 -6.73 3.21
CA ASP A 169 19.68 -5.41 3.82
C ASP A 169 19.62 -4.30 2.76
N ASP A 170 20.22 -4.51 1.58
CA ASP A 170 20.15 -3.56 0.46
C ASP A 170 18.72 -3.28 0.00
N ILE A 171 17.89 -4.32 -0.13
CA ILE A 171 16.50 -4.16 -0.57
C ILE A 171 15.65 -3.54 0.53
N SER A 172 15.85 -3.98 1.77
CA SER A 172 15.16 -3.39 2.94
C SER A 172 15.49 -1.90 3.06
N ASN A 173 16.76 -1.53 2.93
CA ASN A 173 17.23 -0.15 2.98
C ASN A 173 16.67 0.70 1.84
N GLU A 174 16.66 0.17 0.60
CA GLU A 174 16.06 0.87 -0.56
C GLU A 174 14.59 1.19 -0.31
N ILE A 175 13.81 0.20 0.15
CA ILE A 175 12.39 0.37 0.45
C ILE A 175 12.19 1.44 1.54
N GLN A 176 12.83 1.27 2.69
CA GLN A 176 12.58 2.11 3.86
C GLN A 176 13.07 3.54 3.62
N SER A 177 14.27 3.72 3.06
CA SER A 177 14.81 5.05 2.76
C SER A 177 13.99 5.81 1.71
N THR A 178 13.49 5.11 0.68
CA THR A 178 12.64 5.73 -0.34
C THR A 178 11.29 6.13 0.23
N LEU A 179 10.63 5.25 0.99
CA LEU A 179 9.34 5.58 1.61
C LEU A 179 9.47 6.74 2.61
N LEU A 180 10.54 6.78 3.41
CA LEU A 180 10.82 7.91 4.31
C LEU A 180 11.06 9.22 3.53
N THR A 181 11.75 9.13 2.38
CA THR A 181 11.95 10.29 1.50
C THR A 181 10.62 10.79 0.94
N LEU A 182 9.75 9.89 0.47
CA LEU A 182 8.41 10.24 -0.02
C LEU A 182 7.54 10.86 1.08
N ALA A 183 7.54 10.28 2.29
CA ALA A 183 6.85 10.83 3.45
C ALA A 183 7.30 12.25 3.83
N SER A 184 8.59 12.55 3.65
CA SER A 184 9.12 13.89 3.88
C SER A 184 8.71 14.88 2.79
N GLN A 185 8.67 14.43 1.52
CA GLN A 185 8.41 15.28 0.35
C GLN A 185 6.93 15.57 0.09
N TYR A 186 6.02 14.69 0.47
CA TYR A 186 4.59 14.76 0.17
C TYR A 186 3.77 14.80 1.47
N LYS A 187 3.61 15.98 2.08
CA LYS A 187 2.86 16.21 3.33
C LYS A 187 1.51 16.88 3.09
#